data_AF-A0A0D0DQT2-F1
#
_entry.id   AF-A0A0D0DQT2-F1
#
_cell.length_a   1.000
_cell.length_b   1.000
_cell.length_c   1.000
_cell.angle_alpha   90.00
_cell.angle_beta   90.00
_cell.angle_gamma   90.00
#
_symmetry.space_group_name_H-M   'P 1'
#
loop_
_entity.id
_entity.type
_entity.pdbx_description
1 polymer ?
#
loop_
_entity_poly.entity_id
_entity_poly.type
_entity_poly.pdbx_seq_one_letter_code
_entity_poly.pdbx_strand_id
1 'polypeptide(L)' 'EIKWGKHINGTLHWLINAFQELLDAFGFGWCETPGKVEAELAALNQHDIVDMVLTTDSDVLVFGAKCIVRW' A
#
# COMPACT_ATOMS: atom_id res chain seq x y z
N GLU A 1 -1.81 12.64 -12.13
CA GLU A 1 -0.45 12.90 -11.59
C GLU A 1 0.53 12.89 -12.75
N ILE A 2 1.61 13.68 -12.73
CA ILE A 2 2.66 13.63 -13.77
C ILE A 2 3.90 13.04 -13.12
N LYS A 3 4.31 11.85 -13.56
CA LYS A 3 5.64 11.30 -13.23
C LYS A 3 6.47 11.30 -14.52
N TRP A 4 7.64 11.95 -14.45
CA TRP A 4 8.63 12.03 -15.55
C TRP A 4 8.07 12.52 -16.89
N GLY A 5 7.32 13.62 -16.89
CA GLY A 5 6.81 14.24 -18.13
C GLY A 5 5.73 13.42 -18.85
N LYS A 6 5.33 12.26 -18.31
CA LYS A 6 4.25 11.43 -18.86
C LYS A 6 3.00 11.59 -18.03
N HIS A 7 1.89 11.90 -18.70
CA HIS A 7 0.58 11.97 -18.06
C HIS A 7 0.12 10.55 -17.73
N ILE A 8 0.12 10.22 -16.45
CA ILE A 8 -0.35 8.92 -15.98
C ILE A 8 -1.85 9.07 -15.72
N ASN A 9 -2.64 8.35 -16.50
CA ASN A 9 -4.09 8.36 -16.32
C ASN A 9 -4.41 7.56 -15.06
N GLY A 10 -5.04 8.19 -14.08
CA GLY A 10 -5.44 7.57 -12.80
C GLY A 10 -6.66 6.66 -12.94
N THR A 11 -6.81 5.98 -14.07
CA THR A 11 -7.89 5.02 -14.28
C THR A 11 -7.66 3.86 -13.33
N LEU A 12 -8.59 3.64 -12.40
CA LEU A 12 -8.58 2.47 -11.52
C LEU A 12 -8.38 1.22 -12.36
N HIS A 13 -7.37 0.44 -12.00
CA HIS A 13 -7.05 -0.77 -12.72
C HIS A 13 -8.23 -1.73 -12.59
N TRP A 14 -8.76 -2.24 -13.71
CA TRP A 14 -9.92 -3.14 -13.75
C TRP A 14 -9.79 -4.37 -12.82
N LEU A 15 -8.56 -4.72 -12.46
CA LEU A 15 -8.23 -5.82 -11.56
C LEU A 15 -8.58 -5.55 -10.08
N ILE A 16 -8.82 -4.30 -9.68
CA ILE A 16 -9.03 -3.95 -8.27
C ILE A 16 -10.22 -4.72 -7.69
N ASN A 17 -11.36 -4.72 -8.38
CA ASN A 17 -12.54 -5.44 -7.93
C ASN A 17 -12.30 -6.95 -7.83
N ALA A 18 -11.67 -7.55 -8.85
CA ALA A 18 -11.37 -8.98 -8.85
C ALA A 18 -10.40 -9.38 -7.72
N PHE A 19 -9.45 -8.51 -7.37
CA PHE A 19 -8.53 -8.74 -6.25
C PHE A 19 -9.21 -8.56 -4.90
N GLN A 20 -10.11 -7.59 -4.76
CA GLN A 20 -10.91 -7.42 -3.54
C GLN A 20 -11.76 -8.66 -3.28
N GLU A 21 -12.47 -9.17 -4.29
CA GLU A 21 -13.25 -10.42 -4.18
C GLU A 21 -12.37 -11.62 -3.79
N LEU A 22 -11.16 -11.69 -4.34
CA LEU A 22 -10.19 -12.73 -3.99
C LEU A 22 -9.78 -12.63 -2.51
N LEU A 23 -9.40 -11.43 -2.05
CA LEU A 23 -9.00 -11.20 -0.67
C LEU A 23 -10.15 -11.53 0.30
N ASP A 24 -11.36 -11.09 -0.01
CA ASP A 24 -12.57 -11.38 0.76
C ASP A 24 -12.85 -12.89 0.82
N ALA A 25 -12.67 -13.62 -0.29
CA ALA A 25 -12.85 -15.08 -0.33
C ALA A 25 -11.85 -15.84 0.56
N PHE A 26 -10.64 -15.30 0.73
CA PHE A 26 -9.63 -15.85 1.65
C PHE A 26 -9.75 -15.30 3.09
N GLY A 27 -10.66 -14.34 3.34
CA GLY A 27 -10.85 -13.70 4.64
C GLY A 27 -9.78 -12.68 4.99
N PHE A 28 -9.07 -12.13 4.00
CA PHE A 28 -8.11 -11.03 4.21
C PHE A 28 -8.80 -9.68 4.14
N GLY A 29 -8.43 -8.78 5.06
CA GLY A 29 -8.86 -7.39 5.01
C GLY A 29 -8.10 -6.59 3.95
N TRP A 30 -8.79 -5.64 3.34
CA TRP A 30 -8.19 -4.64 2.46
C TRP A 30 -8.74 -3.25 2.81
N CYS A 31 -7.97 -2.21 2.52
CA CYS A 31 -8.36 -0.82 2.71
C CYS A 31 -7.80 0.02 1.56
N GLU A 32 -8.55 1.01 1.11
CA GLU A 32 -8.08 2.00 0.15
C GLU A 32 -7.62 3.26 0.90
N THR A 33 -6.37 3.63 0.68
CA THR A 33 -5.75 4.79 1.30
C THR A 33 -5.98 6.03 0.43
N PRO A 34 -6.49 7.16 0.94
CA PRO A 34 -6.65 8.39 0.15
C PRO A 34 -5.32 8.98 -0.33
N GLY A 35 -4.21 8.64 0.32
CA GLY A 35 -2.87 9.14 0.02
C GLY A 35 -1.93 8.07 -0.55
N LYS A 36 -0.64 8.23 -0.21
CA LYS A 36 0.40 7.26 -0.57
C LYS A 36 0.30 6.06 0.37
N VAL A 37 0.13 4.87 -0.20
CA VAL A 37 -0.02 3.61 0.56
C VAL A 37 1.16 3.43 1.53
N GLU A 38 2.38 3.79 1.13
CA GLU A 38 3.59 3.65 1.95
C GLU A 38 3.56 4.52 3.21
N ALA A 39 2.92 5.70 3.15
CA ALA A 39 2.83 6.60 4.29
C ALA A 39 1.83 6.10 5.33
N GLU A 40 0.65 5.66 4.87
CA GLU A 40 -0.36 5.08 5.76
C GLU A 40 0.09 3.73 6.32
N LEU A 41 0.73 2.90 5.52
CA LEU A 41 1.27 1.61 5.97
C LEU A 41 2.38 1.79 7.02
N ALA A 42 3.24 2.80 6.87
CA ALA A 42 4.22 3.15 7.89
C ALA A 42 3.55 3.66 9.18
N ALA A 43 2.48 4.47 9.08
CA ALA A 43 1.73 4.93 10.24
C ALA A 43 1.07 3.76 11.00
N LEU A 44 0.48 2.79 10.29
CA LEU A 44 -0.08 1.58 10.90
C LEU A 44 0.97 0.79 11.68
N ASN A 45 2.20 0.69 11.15
CA ASN A 45 3.30 0.04 11.84
C ASN A 45 3.80 0.86 13.04
N GLN A 46 3.76 2.19 12.97
CA GLN A 46 4.12 3.05 14.10
C GLN A 46 3.13 2.95 15.26
N HIS A 47 1.85 2.79 14.95
CA HIS A 47 0.75 2.62 15.89
C HIS A 47 0.56 1.18 16.37
N ASP A 48 1.46 0.26 15.99
CA ASP A 48 1.44 -1.16 16.36
C ASP A 48 0.12 -1.87 15.97
N ILE A 49 -0.55 -1.37 14.91
CA ILE A 49 -1.73 -2.01 14.30
C ILE A 49 -1.28 -3.18 13.42
N VAL A 50 -0.11 -3.05 12.78
CA VAL A 50 0.57 -4.12 12.04
C VAL A 50 1.98 -4.30 12.54
N ASP A 51 2.40 -5.55 12.77
CA ASP A 51 3.73 -5.86 13.30
C ASP A 51 4.85 -5.58 12.30
N MET A 52 4.59 -5.87 11.02
CA MET A 52 5.59 -5.73 9.95
C MET A 52 4.98 -5.21 8.66
N VAL A 53 5.80 -4.49 7.90
CA VAL A 53 5.46 -3.97 6.58
C VAL A 53 6.17 -4.79 5.51
N LEU A 54 5.43 -5.47 4.64
CA LEU A 54 5.98 -6.16 3.47
C LEU A 54 5.89 -5.24 2.25
N THR A 55 7.05 -4.82 1.72
CA THR A 55 7.09 -3.95 0.53
C THR A 55 8.41 -4.05 -0.22
N THR A 56 8.39 -3.77 -1.52
CA THR A 56 9.61 -3.58 -2.33
C THR A 56 10.09 -2.13 -2.31
N ASP A 57 9.26 -1.19 -1.88
CA ASP A 57 9.59 0.23 -1.87
C ASP A 57 10.40 0.60 -0.61
N SER A 58 11.38 1.49 -0.74
CA SER A 58 12.15 2.04 0.40
C SER A 58 11.47 3.22 1.07
N ASP A 59 10.47 3.82 0.43
CA ASP A 59 9.85 5.05 0.90
C ASP A 59 9.15 4.88 2.26
N VAL A 60 8.73 3.66 2.61
CA VAL A 60 8.19 3.32 3.94
C VAL A 60 9.18 3.62 5.08
N LEU A 61 10.48 3.58 4.83
CA LEU A 61 11.51 3.94 5.81
C LEU A 61 11.50 5.43 6.10
N VAL A 62 11.30 6.26 5.08
CA VAL A 62 11.25 7.72 5.21
C VAL A 62 10.01 8.13 5.99
N PHE A 63 8.89 7.42 5.82
CA PHE A 63 7.69 7.60 6.62
C PHE A 63 7.79 7.01 8.04
N GLY A 64 8.87 6.30 8.35
CA GLY A 64 9.23 5.86 9.70
C GLY A 64 8.66 4.51 10.10
N ALA A 65 8.42 3.59 9.16
CA ALA A 65 8.15 2.19 9.49
C ALA A 65 9.33 1.57 10.26
N LYS A 66 9.03 0.81 11.32
CA LYS A 66 10.00 0.24 12.27
C LYS A 66 10.44 -1.17 11.86
N CYS A 67 9.53 -1.99 11.37
CA CYS A 67 9.81 -3.37 10.95
C CYS A 67 9.35 -3.60 9.51
N ILE A 68 10.31 -3.88 8.62
CA ILE A 68 10.06 -4.00 7.19
C ILE A 68 10.69 -5.29 6.67
N VAL A 69 9.92 -6.03 5.89
CA VAL A 69 10.39 -7.17 5.09
C VAL A 69 10.41 -6.73 3.64
N ARG A 70 11.56 -6.92 2.99
CA ARG A 70 11.76 -6.68 1.56
C ARG A 70 12.09 -8.01 0.88
N TRP A 71 11.71 -8.13 -0.38
CA TRP A 71 11.91 -9.30 -1.24
C TRP A 71 12.27 -8.86 -2.66
#